data_AF-A0A839YBG4-F1
#
_entry.id   AF-A0A839YBG4-F1
#
_cell.length_a   1.000
_cell.length_b   1.000
_cell.length_c   1.000
_cell.angle_alpha   90.00
_cell.angle_beta   90.00
_cell.angle_gamma   90.00
#
_symmetry.space_group_name_H-M   'P 1'
#
loop_
_entity.id
_entity.type
_entity.pdbx_description
1 polymer ?
#
loop_
_entity_poly.entity_id
_entity_poly.type
_entity_poly.pdbx_seq_one_letter_code
_entity_poly.pdbx_strand_id
1 'polypeptide(L)' 'MTQPADHLDAQAQELRSIATGVLQSGRPFDVAWPNGGRKTLYALTAQNILEDAEAFERDAVKLRALHS' A
#
# COMPACT_ATOMS: atom_id res chain seq x y z
N MET A 1 9.36 -19.08 -9.69
CA MET A 1 9.34 -18.56 -8.29
C MET A 1 8.88 -17.12 -8.36
N THR A 2 7.77 -16.76 -7.71
CA THR A 2 7.19 -15.40 -7.75
C THR A 2 7.13 -14.74 -6.37
N GLN A 3 7.89 -15.26 -5.39
CA GLN A 3 7.90 -14.74 -4.01
C GLN A 3 8.07 -13.21 -3.92
N PRO A 4 8.89 -12.54 -4.76
CA PRO A 4 8.93 -11.07 -4.79
C PRO A 4 7.62 -10.42 -5.28
N ALA A 5 6.97 -10.97 -6.30
CA ALA A 5 5.68 -10.46 -6.79
C ALA A 5 4.56 -10.66 -5.76
N ASP A 6 4.57 -11.80 -5.07
CA ASP A 6 3.57 -12.10 -4.03
C ASP A 6 3.76 -11.20 -2.80
N HIS A 7 5.00 -10.81 -2.49
CA HIS A 7 5.28 -9.81 -1.47
C HIS A 7 4.76 -8.42 -1.84
N LEU A 8 4.96 -7.99 -3.09
CA LEU A 8 4.46 -6.71 -3.59
C LEU A 8 2.93 -6.63 -3.53
N ASP A 9 2.23 -7.69 -3.92
CA ASP A 9 0.77 -7.75 -3.81
C ASP A 9 0.29 -7.65 -2.35
N ALA A 10 0.97 -8.35 -1.42
CA ALA A 10 0.64 -8.27 -0.01
C ALA A 10 0.81 -6.85 0.54
N GLN A 11 1.89 -6.15 0.14
CA GLN A 11 2.10 -4.76 0.53
C GLN A 11 1.05 -3.83 -0.09
N ALA A 12 0.71 -4.00 -1.35
CA ALA A 12 -0.34 -3.22 -2.00
C ALA A 12 -1.70 -3.37 -1.29
N GLN A 13 -2.04 -4.59 -0.88
CA GLN A 13 -3.26 -4.88 -0.12
C GLN A 13 -3.29 -4.13 1.22
N GLU A 14 -2.16 -4.11 1.94
CA GLU A 14 -2.01 -3.39 3.21
C GLU A 14 -2.18 -1.87 3.02
N LEU A 15 -1.52 -1.30 2.00
CA LEU A 15 -1.63 0.12 1.66
C LEU A 15 -3.07 0.51 1.29
N ARG A 16 -3.78 -0.31 0.49
CA ARG A 16 -5.20 -0.10 0.17
C ARG A 16 -6.08 -0.10 1.41
N SER A 17 -5.85 -1.03 2.34
CA SER A 17 -6.60 -1.11 3.60
C SER A 17 -6.44 0.17 4.43
N ILE A 18 -5.19 0.63 4.59
CA ILE A 18 -4.87 1.87 5.31
C ILE A 18 -5.55 3.08 4.66
N ALA A 19 -5.40 3.23 3.34
CA ALA A 19 -5.97 4.36 2.61
C ALA A 19 -7.50 4.38 2.67
N THR A 20 -8.13 3.20 2.55
CA THR A 20 -9.59 3.05 2.63
C THR A 20 -10.12 3.50 4.00
N GLY A 21 -9.43 3.14 5.10
CA GLY A 21 -9.82 3.57 6.45
C GLY A 21 -9.79 5.10 6.62
N VAL A 22 -8.77 5.76 6.06
CA VAL A 22 -8.66 7.23 6.07
C VAL A 22 -9.78 7.88 5.25
N LEU A 23 -10.01 7.39 4.03
CA LEU A 23 -11.01 7.95 3.11
C LEU A 23 -12.44 7.78 3.63
N GLN A 24 -12.78 6.60 4.17
CA GLN A 24 -14.12 6.31 4.69
C GLN A 24 -14.44 7.10 5.96
N SER A 25 -13.46 7.28 6.84
CA SER A 25 -13.68 8.02 8.08
C SER A 25 -13.76 9.53 7.87
N GLY A 26 -13.24 10.04 6.75
CA GLY A 26 -13.12 11.48 6.47
C GLY A 26 -12.25 12.22 7.50
N ARG A 27 -11.51 11.46 8.34
CA ARG A 27 -10.73 11.96 9.46
C ARG A 27 -9.30 11.43 9.35
N PRO A 28 -8.33 12.13 9.96
CA PRO A 28 -6.97 11.63 9.99
C PRO A 28 -6.89 10.30 10.76
N PHE A 29 -6.08 9.37 10.27
CA PHE A 29 -5.90 8.03 10.87
C PHE A 29 -4.46 7.84 11.34
N ASP A 30 -4.28 7.38 12.57
CA ASP A 30 -2.96 7.08 13.10
C ASP A 30 -2.53 5.65 12.77
N VAL A 31 -1.50 5.51 11.94
CA VAL A 31 -0.85 4.23 11.65
C VAL A 31 0.40 4.05 12.49
N ALA A 32 0.67 2.81 12.88
CA ALA A 32 2.01 2.42 13.33
C ALA A 32 2.97 2.48 12.14
N TRP A 33 4.13 3.11 12.32
CA TRP A 33 5.14 3.26 11.30
C TRP A 33 6.32 2.32 11.60
N PRO A 34 7.03 1.82 10.57
CA PRO A 34 8.12 0.84 10.77
C PRO A 34 9.25 1.30 11.70
N ASN A 35 9.43 2.60 11.91
CA ASN A 35 10.42 3.15 12.84
C ASN A 35 9.97 3.12 14.32
N GLY A 36 8.87 2.44 14.63
CA GLY A 36 8.29 2.37 15.98
C GLY A 36 7.46 3.60 16.37
N GLY A 37 7.34 4.59 15.50
CA GLY A 37 6.51 5.78 15.71
C GLY A 37 5.06 5.58 15.26
N ARG A 38 4.20 6.54 15.59
CA ARG A 38 2.89 6.70 14.95
C ARG A 38 2.94 7.84 13.95
N LYS A 39 2.29 7.69 12.80
CA LYS A 39 2.06 8.79 11.85
C LYS A 39 0.58 8.99 11.63
N THR A 40 0.16 10.25 11.64
CA THR A 40 -1.20 10.64 11.28
C THR A 40 -1.29 10.81 9.77
N LEU A 41 -2.17 10.05 9.13
CA LEU A 41 -2.44 10.10 7.70
C LEU A 41 -3.70 10.91 7.44
N TYR A 42 -3.66 11.78 6.43
CA TYR A 42 -4.79 12.59 6.00
C TYR A 42 -5.35 12.05 4.69
N ALA A 43 -6.55 12.48 4.29
CA ALA A 43 -7.21 12.05 3.06
C ALA A 43 -6.33 12.27 1.80
N LEU A 44 -5.61 13.39 1.72
CA LEU A 44 -4.64 13.63 0.65
C LEU A 44 -3.50 12.60 0.66
N THR A 45 -3.00 12.25 1.84
CA THR A 45 -1.97 11.21 1.99
C THR A 45 -2.50 9.82 1.62
N ALA A 46 -3.79 9.54 1.90
CA ALA A 46 -4.42 8.28 1.53
C ALA A 46 -4.52 8.09 0.01
N GLN A 47 -4.72 9.17 -0.76
CA GLN A 47 -4.68 9.10 -2.22
C GLN A 47 -3.30 8.70 -2.72
N ASN A 48 -2.23 9.34 -2.21
CA ASN A 48 -0.85 8.96 -2.57
C ASN A 48 -0.55 7.50 -2.19
N ILE A 49 -1.06 7.02 -1.06
CA ILE A 49 -0.89 5.62 -0.63
C ILE A 49 -1.59 4.64 -1.61
N LEU A 50 -2.74 5.03 -2.18
CA LEU A 50 -3.39 4.23 -3.23
C LEU A 50 -2.56 4.19 -4.50
N GLU A 51 -1.96 5.31 -4.90
CA GLU A 51 -1.06 5.38 -6.06
C GLU A 51 0.16 4.48 -5.88
N ASP A 52 0.74 4.45 -4.67
CA ASP A 52 1.84 3.55 -4.31
C ASP A 52 1.40 2.08 -4.38
N ALA A 53 0.20 1.75 -3.88
CA ALA A 53 -0.35 0.40 -3.95
C ALA A 53 -0.53 -0.07 -5.41
N GLU A 54 -1.05 0.79 -6.28
CA GLU A 54 -1.18 0.51 -7.71
C GLU A 54 0.18 0.32 -8.40
N ALA A 55 1.21 1.07 -7.97
CA ALA A 55 2.56 0.88 -8.48
C ALA A 55 3.12 -0.50 -8.10
N PHE A 56 2.91 -0.95 -6.87
CA PHE A 56 3.34 -2.28 -6.41
C PHE A 56 2.65 -3.41 -7.17
N GLU A 57 1.34 -3.32 -7.39
CA GLU A 57 0.58 -4.27 -8.21
C GLU A 57 1.13 -4.34 -9.64
N ARG A 58 1.42 -3.18 -10.26
CA ARG A 58 2.04 -3.12 -11.60
C ARG A 58 3.41 -3.80 -11.64
N ASP A 59 4.23 -3.61 -10.62
CA ASP A 59 5.55 -4.22 -10.56
C ASP A 59 5.48 -5.73 -10.28
N ALA A 60 4.52 -6.18 -9.47
CA ALA A 60 4.24 -7.61 -9.28
C ALA A 60 3.87 -8.29 -10.61
N VAL A 61 3.04 -7.65 -11.43
CA VAL A 61 2.70 -8.14 -12.78
C VAL A 61 3.94 -8.25 -13.67
N LYS A 62 4.82 -7.23 -13.67
CA LYS A 62 6.08 -7.27 -14.44
C LYS A 62 6.98 -8.41 -13.98
N LEU A 63 7.14 -8.61 -12.67
CA LEU A 63 7.97 -9.69 -12.14
C LEU A 63 7.42 -11.07 -12.53
N ARG A 64 6.11 -11.28 -12.48
CA ARG A 64 5.49 -12.51 -12.96
C ARG A 64 5.78 -12.76 -14.44
N ALA A 65 5.70 -11.74 -15.28
CA ALA A 65 5.98 -11.82 -16.71
C ALA A 65 7.46 -12.07 -17.03
N LEU A 66 8.39 -11.60 -16.19
CA LEU A 66 9.83 -11.85 -16.36
C LEU A 66 10.25 -13.27 -15.94
N HIS A 67 9.46 -13.91 -15.07
CA HIS A 67 9.74 -15.23 -14.52
C HIS A 67 8.82 -16.33 -15.05
N SER A 68 8.02 -16.03 -16.08
CA SER A 68 7.13 -16.97 -16.80
C SER A 68 7.83 -17.71 -17.93
#